data_AF-A0A1B0D2V8-F1
#
_entry.id   AF-A0A1B0D2V8-F1
#
_cell.length_a   1.000
_cell.length_b   1.000
_cell.length_c   1.000
_cell.angle_alpha   90.00
_cell.angle_beta   90.00
_cell.angle_gamma   90.00
#
_symmetry.space_group_name_H-M   'P 1'
#
loop_
_entity.id
_entity.type
_entity.pdbx_description
1 polymer ?
#
loop_
_entity_poly.entity_id
_entity_poly.type
_entity_poly.pdbx_seq_one_letter_code
_entity_poly.pdbx_strand_id
1 'polypeptide(L)'
;MKLLLAFLCLVASSLCQELEPIVLVHGGAGFTSDERDPEKFAGTKLAARMGFKALMETGSVLDAVEQAVRSMELNGGFNAGYGAVLTMNWTVEMDASIMDGRDLSAGCVSGVQDILHPISLARLVKDRTPHTFLSGEGLLDFARKQNVHILYPPGQMASERAKASLQNWLDSQAANPGNTEIFGEPGTVGAVAMDAFGNLAAATSTGGITGKYSGRVGDTPLLGSGTYADNRYGAVSTTGHGESIMKINLAKDIINRIAYLEMDVQNASMYSVEEMTELLDNTAGTMEPIVLVHGGAGDIPNSRDQGKHNGVRTAARIGYRVLRETGSVLDAVEEAVKSMELDENFNAGYGSVLTLNETVEMEASIMRGSDIKAGCVTLLKDIRHPISLARMVMEKTPHNFLGGEGAMEFAAKQGVEILSPSGQLVTEIARKALDTFKKQRNQGISQPGKTEIGQEAPTPGEVGTVGAVAIDREGRIAVATSTGGITGKYVGRIGDTPLLGSGTYADDRFGGVSTTGHGESIMKFVLAKDIINRIAFQGANAQKATEESVKEMTKVTGGTAGAITIDKDGNVGIYFSSQKMSWAYQKGDDLFYGIRHGESIAEKA
;
A
#
# COMPACT_ATOMS: atom_id res chain seq x y z
N MET A 1 -55.13 8.83 -21.48
CA MET A 1 -53.80 9.47 -21.62
C MET A 1 -53.38 10.28 -20.39
N LYS A 2 -54.07 11.38 -19.99
CA LYS A 2 -53.66 12.19 -18.82
C LYS A 2 -53.53 11.40 -17.49
N LEU A 3 -54.44 10.46 -17.19
CA LEU A 3 -54.31 9.60 -16.01
C LEU A 3 -53.08 8.67 -16.05
N LEU A 4 -52.65 8.24 -17.25
CA LEU A 4 -51.52 7.32 -17.39
C LEU A 4 -50.19 8.03 -17.12
N LEU A 5 -50.04 9.28 -17.58
CA LEU A 5 -48.87 10.12 -17.24
C LEU A 5 -48.82 10.43 -15.73
N ALA A 6 -49.95 10.75 -15.11
CA ALA A 6 -49.99 10.99 -13.66
C ALA A 6 -49.55 9.76 -12.86
N PHE A 7 -50.00 8.56 -13.27
CA PHE A 7 -49.59 7.31 -12.62
C PHE A 7 -48.10 6.99 -12.85
N LEU A 8 -47.57 7.24 -14.05
CA LEU A 8 -46.14 7.12 -14.34
C LEU A 8 -45.27 8.09 -13.51
N CYS A 9 -45.73 9.33 -13.28
CA CYS A 9 -45.01 10.27 -12.41
C CYS A 9 -45.04 9.84 -10.93
N LEU A 10 -46.16 9.31 -10.43
CA LEU A 10 -46.29 8.82 -9.04
C LEU A 10 -45.50 7.51 -8.78
N VAL A 11 -45.37 6.65 -9.79
CA VAL A 11 -44.53 5.44 -9.72
C VAL A 11 -43.04 5.78 -9.87
N ALA A 12 -42.69 6.81 -10.66
CA ALA A 12 -41.31 7.30 -10.75
C ALA A 12 -40.84 7.96 -9.44
N SER A 13 -41.70 8.70 -8.74
CA SER A 13 -41.37 9.36 -7.47
C SER A 13 -41.29 8.42 -6.26
N SER A 14 -41.50 7.11 -6.45
CA SER A 14 -41.43 6.09 -5.38
C SER A 14 -40.28 5.09 -5.58
N LEU A 15 -39.34 5.40 -6.49
CA LEU A 15 -38.24 4.51 -6.90
C LEU A 15 -36.82 5.10 -6.73
N CYS A 16 -36.70 6.27 -6.10
CA CYS A 16 -35.41 6.79 -5.62
C CYS A 16 -35.63 7.32 -4.19
N GLN A 17 -35.13 6.59 -3.20
CA GLN A 17 -35.06 7.07 -1.83
C GLN A 17 -33.84 8.00 -1.76
N GLU A 18 -34.05 9.30 -1.97
CA GLU A 18 -32.99 10.30 -1.80
C GLU A 18 -32.44 10.18 -0.36
N LEU A 19 -31.18 9.79 -0.25
CA LEU A 19 -30.50 9.70 1.03
C LEU A 19 -30.25 11.11 1.57
N GLU A 20 -30.21 11.27 2.88
CA GLU A 20 -29.79 12.55 3.47
C GLU A 20 -28.27 12.71 3.23
N PRO A 21 -27.82 13.76 2.51
CA PRO A 21 -26.39 13.99 2.31
C PRO A 21 -25.70 14.20 3.64
N ILE A 22 -24.50 13.64 3.81
CA ILE A 22 -23.78 13.69 5.09
C ILE A 22 -22.29 13.92 4.86
N VAL A 23 -21.67 14.67 5.77
CA VAL A 23 -20.22 14.85 5.87
C VAL A 23 -19.81 14.61 7.32
N LEU A 24 -18.95 13.63 7.55
CA LEU A 24 -18.33 13.36 8.85
C LEU A 24 -16.85 13.79 8.78
N VAL A 25 -16.31 14.30 9.87
CA VAL A 25 -14.91 14.75 9.97
C VAL A 25 -14.30 14.36 11.31
N HIS A 26 -12.99 14.18 11.36
CA HIS A 26 -12.23 14.01 12.60
C HIS A 26 -10.96 14.89 12.60
N GLY A 27 -10.50 15.25 13.81
CA GLY A 27 -9.42 16.20 14.06
C GLY A 27 -8.19 15.61 14.75
N GLY A 28 -8.03 14.29 14.69
CA GLY A 28 -7.08 13.51 15.46
C GLY A 28 -7.73 12.67 16.57
N ALA A 29 -7.12 11.54 16.89
CA ALA A 29 -7.45 10.70 18.04
C ALA A 29 -6.17 10.46 18.85
N GLY A 30 -6.20 10.87 20.12
CA GLY A 30 -5.07 10.89 21.04
C GLY A 30 -5.42 11.75 22.26
N PHE A 31 -4.51 11.87 23.21
CA PHE A 31 -4.70 12.74 24.37
C PHE A 31 -4.63 14.21 23.93
N THR A 32 -5.75 14.95 23.98
CA THR A 32 -5.73 16.42 23.92
C THR A 32 -5.66 16.99 25.34
N SER A 33 -5.03 18.15 25.52
CA SER A 33 -5.19 18.92 26.75
C SER A 33 -6.48 19.73 26.72
N ASP A 34 -7.16 19.85 27.86
CA ASP A 34 -8.41 20.61 28.03
C ASP A 34 -8.35 22.05 27.45
N GLU A 35 -7.15 22.66 27.45
CA GLU A 35 -6.89 23.99 26.87
C GLU A 35 -7.10 24.05 25.34
N ARG A 36 -6.96 22.93 24.63
CA ARG A 36 -7.02 22.85 23.16
C ARG A 36 -8.36 22.36 22.62
N ASP A 37 -9.19 21.74 23.45
CA ASP A 37 -10.53 21.28 23.07
C ASP A 37 -11.40 22.38 22.41
N PRO A 38 -11.40 23.65 22.85
CA PRO A 38 -12.15 24.72 22.18
C PRO A 38 -11.69 24.99 20.74
N GLU A 39 -10.37 24.96 20.48
CA GLU A 39 -9.80 25.17 19.14
C GLU A 39 -10.12 23.97 18.24
N LYS A 40 -9.90 22.74 18.74
CA LYS A 40 -10.24 21.49 18.05
C LYS A 40 -11.71 21.44 17.65
N PHE A 41 -12.62 21.72 18.59
CA PHE A 41 -14.06 21.70 18.36
C PHE A 41 -14.51 22.79 17.38
N ALA A 42 -13.95 24.01 17.47
CA ALA A 42 -14.23 25.05 16.49
C ALA A 42 -13.74 24.67 15.08
N GLY A 43 -12.56 24.05 14.99
CA GLY A 43 -11.95 23.60 13.74
C GLY A 43 -12.72 22.47 13.06
N THR A 44 -13.08 21.40 13.77
CA THR A 44 -13.86 20.28 13.18
C THR A 44 -15.26 20.74 12.80
N LYS A 45 -15.90 21.59 13.60
CA LYS A 45 -17.21 22.20 13.28
C LYS A 45 -17.15 23.08 12.03
N LEU A 46 -16.04 23.81 11.81
CA LEU A 46 -15.82 24.57 10.57
C LEU A 46 -15.60 23.63 9.38
N ALA A 47 -14.77 22.60 9.53
CA ALA A 47 -14.47 21.63 8.49
C ALA A 47 -15.72 20.90 7.99
N ALA A 48 -16.56 20.39 8.89
CA ALA A 48 -17.83 19.75 8.54
C ALA A 48 -18.76 20.70 7.76
N ARG A 49 -18.84 21.98 8.18
CA ARG A 49 -19.63 23.00 7.48
C ARG A 49 -19.06 23.36 6.12
N MET A 50 -17.75 23.44 5.97
CA MET A 50 -17.09 23.73 4.69
C MET A 50 -17.27 22.57 3.70
N GLY A 51 -17.09 21.33 4.15
CA GLY A 51 -17.35 20.14 3.33
C GLY A 51 -18.82 20.01 2.93
N PHE A 52 -19.75 20.16 3.87
CA PHE A 52 -21.18 20.12 3.56
C PHE A 52 -21.62 21.27 2.64
N LYS A 53 -21.07 22.47 2.81
CA LYS A 53 -21.31 23.59 1.90
C LYS A 53 -20.83 23.24 0.48
N ALA A 54 -19.61 22.72 0.33
CA ALA A 54 -19.08 22.31 -0.97
C ALA A 54 -19.94 21.21 -1.62
N LEU A 55 -20.39 20.22 -0.83
CA LEU A 55 -21.30 19.17 -1.29
C LEU A 55 -22.60 19.75 -1.89
N MET A 56 -23.21 20.71 -1.19
CA MET A 56 -24.46 21.34 -1.64
C MET A 56 -24.27 22.33 -2.80
N GLU A 57 -23.09 22.94 -2.94
CA GLU A 57 -22.79 23.88 -4.04
C GLU A 57 -22.36 23.20 -5.33
N THR A 58 -21.68 22.04 -5.27
CA THR A 58 -21.12 21.37 -6.46
C THR A 58 -21.70 19.98 -6.75
N GLY A 59 -22.40 19.35 -5.79
CA GLY A 59 -22.88 17.98 -5.90
C GLY A 59 -21.75 16.93 -5.87
N SER A 60 -20.53 17.30 -5.49
CA SER A 60 -19.35 16.43 -5.52
C SER A 60 -18.91 16.03 -4.12
N VAL A 61 -19.01 14.73 -3.80
CA VAL A 61 -18.46 14.16 -2.56
C VAL A 61 -16.94 14.33 -2.45
N LEU A 62 -16.22 14.35 -3.58
CA LEU A 62 -14.78 14.66 -3.60
C LEU A 62 -14.49 16.10 -3.19
N ASP A 63 -15.29 17.06 -3.64
CA ASP A 63 -15.14 18.47 -3.25
C ASP A 63 -15.47 18.64 -1.76
N ALA A 64 -16.48 17.93 -1.28
CA ALA A 64 -16.87 17.92 0.13
C ALA A 64 -15.74 17.47 1.05
N VAL A 65 -15.13 16.31 0.78
CA VAL A 65 -14.04 15.79 1.63
C VAL A 65 -12.75 16.61 1.46
N GLU A 66 -12.44 17.09 0.25
CA GLU A 66 -11.28 17.97 0.03
C GLU A 66 -11.43 19.28 0.81
N GLN A 67 -12.56 19.99 0.71
CA GLN A 67 -12.76 21.27 1.40
C GLN A 67 -12.81 21.12 2.93
N ALA A 68 -13.36 20.00 3.44
CA ALA A 68 -13.30 19.69 4.87
C ALA A 68 -11.85 19.51 5.36
N VAL A 69 -11.04 18.71 4.66
CA VAL A 69 -9.63 18.47 5.05
C VAL A 69 -8.79 19.74 4.90
N ARG A 70 -8.96 20.50 3.81
CA ARG A 70 -8.27 21.78 3.58
C ARG A 70 -8.55 22.80 4.68
N SER A 71 -9.76 22.82 5.23
CA SER A 71 -10.09 23.68 6.37
C SER A 71 -9.26 23.35 7.61
N MET A 72 -8.89 22.08 7.80
CA MET A 72 -8.09 21.62 8.93
C MET A 72 -6.59 21.79 8.66
N GLU A 73 -6.12 21.58 7.44
CA GLU A 73 -4.73 21.85 7.01
C GLU A 73 -4.31 23.32 7.18
N LEU A 74 -5.25 24.27 7.08
CA LEU A 74 -5.01 25.69 7.32
C LEU A 74 -4.99 26.08 8.81
N ASN A 75 -5.41 25.18 9.70
CA ASN A 75 -5.58 25.46 11.12
C ASN A 75 -4.46 24.81 11.94
N GLY A 76 -3.61 25.65 12.54
CA GLY A 76 -2.44 25.25 13.32
C GLY A 76 -2.71 24.40 14.56
N GLY A 77 -3.97 24.25 15.00
CA GLY A 77 -4.40 23.32 16.06
C GLY A 77 -4.46 21.85 15.62
N PHE A 78 -4.39 21.56 14.32
CA PHE A 78 -4.34 20.20 13.78
C PHE A 78 -2.92 19.81 13.32
N ASN A 79 -2.62 18.52 13.34
CA ASN A 79 -1.36 17.98 12.84
C ASN A 79 -1.48 17.60 11.35
N ALA A 80 -1.77 18.61 10.53
CA ALA A 80 -1.80 18.53 9.08
C ALA A 80 -1.58 19.94 8.51
N GLY A 81 -1.08 20.04 7.27
CA GLY A 81 -0.77 21.32 6.64
C GLY A 81 0.13 22.20 7.51
N TYR A 82 -0.32 23.42 7.81
CA TYR A 82 0.43 24.41 8.59
C TYR A 82 0.72 24.00 10.05
N GLY A 83 -0.05 23.07 10.61
CA GLY A 83 0.16 22.57 11.97
C GLY A 83 0.88 21.22 12.05
N ALA A 84 1.40 20.70 10.93
CA ALA A 84 2.13 19.43 10.90
C ALA A 84 3.38 19.43 11.82
N VAL A 85 3.66 18.27 12.42
CA VAL A 85 4.85 18.03 13.26
C VAL A 85 6.14 17.89 12.44
N LEU A 86 7.27 17.97 13.13
CA LEU A 86 8.61 17.90 12.53
C LEU A 86 9.23 16.50 12.60
N THR A 87 10.06 16.19 11.62
CA THR A 87 11.02 15.08 11.63
C THR A 87 12.18 15.33 12.59
N MET A 88 13.02 14.32 12.85
CA MET A 88 14.30 14.50 13.54
C MET A 88 15.23 15.52 12.85
N ASN A 89 15.05 15.75 11.54
CA ASN A 89 15.83 16.68 10.72
C ASN A 89 15.25 18.12 10.72
N TRP A 90 14.28 18.42 11.60
CA TRP A 90 13.60 19.72 11.70
C TRP A 90 12.80 20.12 10.45
N THR A 91 12.47 19.17 9.57
CA THR A 91 11.64 19.38 8.37
C THR A 91 10.17 19.03 8.64
N VAL A 92 9.24 19.66 7.91
CA VAL A 92 7.85 19.21 7.82
C VAL A 92 7.73 18.26 6.64
N GLU A 93 7.25 17.04 6.89
CA GLU A 93 6.95 16.04 5.86
C GLU A 93 5.51 15.56 6.09
N MET A 94 4.64 15.66 5.09
CA MET A 94 3.22 15.33 5.24
C MET A 94 2.77 14.24 4.27
N ASP A 95 1.78 13.45 4.72
CA ASP A 95 1.14 12.44 3.90
C ASP A 95 -0.35 12.76 3.74
N ALA A 96 -0.92 12.47 2.58
CA ALA A 96 -2.35 12.63 2.32
C ALA A 96 -2.87 11.62 1.28
N SER A 97 -4.15 11.27 1.36
CA SER A 97 -4.85 10.52 0.31
C SER A 97 -6.31 10.91 0.19
N ILE A 98 -6.85 10.77 -1.03
CA ILE A 98 -8.27 10.98 -1.36
C ILE A 98 -8.75 9.86 -2.28
N MET A 99 -9.96 9.35 -2.05
CA MET A 99 -10.55 8.22 -2.77
C MET A 99 -12.03 8.47 -3.10
N ASP A 100 -12.40 8.10 -4.33
CA ASP A 100 -13.77 8.10 -4.85
C ASP A 100 -14.35 6.68 -4.77
N GLY A 101 -15.48 6.52 -4.08
CA GLY A 101 -16.14 5.23 -3.90
C GLY A 101 -16.81 4.69 -5.15
N ARG A 102 -17.05 5.52 -6.18
CA ARG A 102 -17.76 5.12 -7.40
C ARG A 102 -16.97 4.17 -8.29
N ASP A 103 -15.67 4.41 -8.39
CA ASP A 103 -14.75 3.74 -9.32
C ASP A 103 -13.43 3.31 -8.66
N LEU A 104 -13.33 3.47 -7.33
CA LEU A 104 -12.12 3.28 -6.53
C LEU A 104 -10.94 4.16 -6.99
N SER A 105 -11.19 5.23 -7.77
CA SER A 105 -10.11 6.13 -8.19
C SER A 105 -9.59 6.93 -7.00
N ALA A 106 -8.27 6.91 -6.84
CA ALA A 106 -7.61 7.44 -5.66
C ALA A 106 -6.29 8.11 -6.03
N GLY A 107 -5.86 9.01 -5.16
CA GLY A 107 -4.55 9.66 -5.25
C GLY A 107 -3.96 9.78 -3.86
N CYS A 108 -2.68 9.43 -3.74
CA CYS A 108 -1.93 9.33 -2.50
C CYS A 108 -0.59 10.05 -2.68
N VAL A 109 -0.16 10.75 -1.63
CA VAL A 109 1.11 11.48 -1.56
C VAL A 109 1.76 11.29 -0.19
N SER A 110 3.08 11.22 -0.16
CA SER A 110 3.85 11.10 1.09
C SER A 110 5.11 11.95 1.05
N GLY A 111 5.58 12.37 2.22
CA GLY A 111 6.79 13.19 2.33
C GLY A 111 6.65 14.58 1.70
N VAL A 112 5.42 15.11 1.62
CA VAL A 112 5.13 16.43 1.04
C VAL A 112 5.74 17.52 1.93
N GLN A 113 6.59 18.36 1.33
CA GLN A 113 7.18 19.52 1.98
C GLN A 113 6.74 20.80 1.25
N ASP A 114 6.68 21.92 1.98
CA ASP A 114 6.40 23.28 1.50
C ASP A 114 5.15 23.47 0.61
N ILE A 115 4.18 22.54 0.66
CA ILE A 115 2.88 22.66 -0.03
C ILE A 115 1.77 22.65 1.02
N LEU A 116 1.07 23.77 1.15
CA LEU A 116 0.09 24.02 2.22
C LEU A 116 -1.09 23.04 2.25
N HIS A 117 -1.44 22.44 1.10
CA HIS A 117 -2.56 21.52 0.94
C HIS A 117 -2.11 20.19 0.31
N PRO A 118 -1.53 19.26 1.10
CA PRO A 118 -1.18 17.94 0.60
C PRO A 118 -2.42 17.17 0.11
N ILE A 119 -3.62 17.37 0.66
CA ILE A 119 -4.84 16.72 0.13
C ILE A 119 -5.20 17.17 -1.30
N SER A 120 -4.99 18.44 -1.62
CA SER A 120 -5.20 18.95 -2.99
C SER A 120 -4.17 18.39 -3.96
N LEU A 121 -2.92 18.18 -3.50
CA LEU A 121 -1.90 17.51 -4.29
C LEU A 121 -2.24 16.02 -4.52
N ALA A 122 -2.77 15.33 -3.50
CA ALA A 122 -3.30 13.97 -3.62
C ALA A 122 -4.42 13.90 -4.68
N ARG A 123 -5.36 14.85 -4.67
CA ARG A 123 -6.40 14.95 -5.70
C ARG A 123 -5.82 15.21 -7.09
N LEU A 124 -4.78 16.03 -7.22
CA LEU A 124 -4.10 16.22 -8.50
C LEU A 124 -3.45 14.93 -9.00
N VAL A 125 -2.84 14.11 -8.13
CA VAL A 125 -2.30 12.79 -8.52
C VAL A 125 -3.42 11.90 -9.10
N LYS A 126 -4.55 11.80 -8.39
CA LYS A 126 -5.77 11.07 -8.83
C LYS A 126 -6.28 11.53 -10.20
N ASP A 127 -6.46 12.84 -10.35
CA ASP A 127 -7.21 13.41 -11.48
C ASP A 127 -6.33 13.75 -12.70
N ARG A 128 -4.99 13.74 -12.56
CA ARG A 128 -4.02 14.14 -13.62
C ARG A 128 -2.96 13.09 -13.96
N THR A 129 -2.95 11.94 -13.32
CA THR A 129 -1.97 10.86 -13.60
C THR A 129 -2.66 9.50 -13.68
N PRO A 130 -2.05 8.50 -14.36
CA PRO A 130 -2.51 7.11 -14.26
C PRO A 130 -2.07 6.43 -12.95
N HIS A 131 -1.29 7.10 -12.11
CA HIS A 131 -0.70 6.55 -10.90
C HIS A 131 -1.57 6.84 -9.67
N THR A 132 -1.56 5.91 -8.71
CA THR A 132 -2.31 6.07 -7.46
C THR A 132 -1.45 6.71 -6.36
N PHE A 133 -0.13 6.50 -6.36
CA PHE A 133 0.77 6.99 -5.31
C PHE A 133 2.07 7.54 -5.90
N LEU A 134 2.37 8.82 -5.61
CA LEU A 134 3.64 9.48 -5.92
C LEU A 134 4.31 10.01 -4.64
N SER A 135 5.64 10.01 -4.58
CA SER A 135 6.45 10.47 -3.45
C SER A 135 7.81 11.05 -3.91
N GLY A 136 8.51 11.76 -3.01
CA GLY A 136 9.86 12.30 -3.24
C GLY A 136 9.97 13.28 -4.42
N GLU A 137 11.15 13.36 -5.02
CA GLU A 137 11.45 14.30 -6.13
C GLU A 137 10.45 14.19 -7.30
N GLY A 138 9.98 12.99 -7.62
CA GLY A 138 9.00 12.79 -8.69
C GLY A 138 7.65 13.46 -8.41
N LEU A 139 7.24 13.50 -7.15
CA LEU A 139 6.06 14.24 -6.71
C LEU A 139 6.28 15.76 -6.76
N LEU A 140 7.45 16.25 -6.34
CA LEU A 140 7.79 17.67 -6.43
C LEU A 140 7.82 18.15 -7.89
N ASP A 141 8.39 17.34 -8.79
CA ASP A 141 8.40 17.59 -10.22
C ASP A 141 6.99 17.58 -10.84
N PHE A 142 6.11 16.70 -10.37
CA PHE A 142 4.70 16.70 -10.74
C PHE A 142 4.00 17.97 -10.25
N ALA A 143 4.18 18.34 -8.97
CA ALA A 143 3.61 19.54 -8.37
C ALA A 143 4.01 20.82 -9.14
N ARG A 144 5.30 20.96 -9.47
CA ARG A 144 5.84 22.04 -10.33
C ARG A 144 5.13 22.07 -11.70
N LYS A 145 4.98 20.92 -12.36
CA LYS A 145 4.30 20.79 -13.68
C LYS A 145 2.80 21.09 -13.61
N GLN A 146 2.14 20.87 -12.47
CA GLN A 146 0.74 21.26 -12.24
C GLN A 146 0.58 22.72 -11.78
N ASN A 147 1.66 23.50 -11.68
CA ASN A 147 1.67 24.88 -11.12
C ASN A 147 1.15 24.95 -9.67
N VAL A 148 1.38 23.91 -8.87
CA VAL A 148 1.10 23.94 -7.43
C VAL A 148 2.03 24.95 -6.76
N HIS A 149 1.50 25.79 -5.89
CA HIS A 149 2.30 26.75 -5.15
C HIS A 149 3.14 26.03 -4.07
N ILE A 150 4.46 26.05 -4.27
CA ILE A 150 5.46 25.60 -3.30
C ILE A 150 5.99 26.86 -2.59
N LEU A 151 5.98 26.83 -1.26
CA LEU A 151 6.40 27.97 -0.42
C LEU A 151 7.91 28.21 -0.57
N TYR A 152 8.30 29.49 -0.69
CA TYR A 152 9.70 29.90 -0.75
C TYR A 152 9.95 31.13 0.15
N PRO A 153 10.99 31.14 1.00
CA PRO A 153 11.98 30.07 1.22
C PRO A 153 11.38 28.78 1.82
N PRO A 154 12.05 27.63 1.65
CA PRO A 154 11.64 26.36 2.27
C PRO A 154 11.53 26.41 3.80
N GLY A 155 10.74 25.50 4.37
CA GLY A 155 10.56 25.36 5.82
C GLY A 155 9.50 26.30 6.44
N GLN A 156 8.76 27.07 5.63
CA GLN A 156 7.75 28.02 6.12
C GLN A 156 6.56 27.36 6.86
N MET A 157 6.35 26.06 6.71
CA MET A 157 5.32 25.31 7.43
C MET A 157 5.74 24.91 8.86
N ALA A 158 7.01 25.09 9.23
CA ALA A 158 7.50 24.76 10.57
C ALA A 158 7.01 25.80 11.60
N SER A 159 5.80 25.60 12.13
CA SER A 159 5.23 26.43 13.19
C SER A 159 6.05 26.39 14.49
N GLU A 160 6.00 27.46 15.30
CA GLU A 160 6.67 27.49 16.61
C GLU A 160 6.17 26.39 17.56
N ARG A 161 4.88 26.00 17.45
CA ARG A 161 4.32 24.84 18.16
C ARG A 161 5.04 23.54 17.78
N ALA A 162 5.27 23.32 16.49
CA ALA A 162 5.94 22.12 15.99
C ALA A 162 7.43 22.08 16.40
N LYS A 163 8.12 23.23 16.37
CA LYS A 163 9.50 23.38 16.87
C LYS A 163 9.61 23.08 18.38
N ALA A 164 8.72 23.66 19.19
CA ALA A 164 8.68 23.40 20.63
C ALA A 164 8.38 21.92 20.93
N SER A 165 7.45 21.31 20.19
CA SER A 165 7.13 19.88 20.33
C SER A 165 8.33 18.98 20.00
N LEU A 166 9.11 19.31 18.98
CA LEU A 166 10.33 18.55 18.63
C LEU A 166 11.45 18.76 19.66
N GLN A 167 11.63 19.98 20.18
CA GLN A 167 12.63 20.22 21.23
C GLN A 167 12.31 19.39 22.48
N ASN A 168 11.06 19.41 22.96
CA ASN A 168 10.64 18.60 24.10
C ASN A 168 10.81 17.09 23.82
N TRP A 169 10.59 16.66 22.58
CA TRP A 169 10.84 15.28 22.14
C TRP A 169 12.34 14.93 22.27
N LEU A 170 13.23 15.76 21.72
CA LEU A 170 14.69 15.58 21.79
C LEU A 170 15.18 15.54 23.25
N ASP A 171 14.67 16.43 24.10
CA ASP A 171 15.02 16.49 25.52
C ASP A 171 14.58 15.21 26.26
N SER A 172 13.40 14.65 25.92
CA SER A 172 12.93 13.38 26.50
C SER A 172 13.75 12.17 26.03
N GLN A 173 14.19 12.15 24.77
CA GLN A 173 15.09 11.11 24.23
C GLN A 173 16.51 11.21 24.83
N ALA A 174 16.99 12.41 25.12
CA ALA A 174 18.25 12.61 25.82
C ALA A 174 18.17 12.15 27.29
N ALA A 175 17.02 12.33 27.94
CA ALA A 175 16.77 11.90 29.31
C ALA A 175 16.54 10.38 29.45
N ASN A 176 15.90 9.74 28.46
CA ASN A 176 15.66 8.30 28.44
C ASN A 176 16.00 7.70 27.05
N PRO A 177 17.29 7.46 26.74
CA PRO A 177 17.73 6.99 25.44
C PRO A 177 17.14 5.63 25.08
N GLY A 178 16.41 5.58 23.97
CA GLY A 178 15.73 4.36 23.51
C GLY A 178 14.28 4.24 23.94
N ASN A 179 13.66 5.28 24.51
CA ASN A 179 12.20 5.30 24.64
C ASN A 179 11.55 5.32 23.24
N THR A 180 10.75 4.29 22.93
CA THR A 180 10.01 4.18 21.66
C THR A 180 8.57 4.65 21.76
N GLU A 181 8.13 5.17 22.91
CA GLU A 181 6.79 5.75 23.06
C GLU A 181 6.57 6.94 22.12
N ILE A 182 5.37 7.03 21.57
CA ILE A 182 4.94 8.13 20.71
C ILE A 182 4.80 9.37 21.60
N PHE A 183 5.52 10.44 21.26
CA PHE A 183 5.57 11.65 22.07
C PHE A 183 4.96 12.84 21.30
N GLY A 184 4.14 13.63 22.01
CA GLY A 184 3.24 14.62 21.42
C GLY A 184 1.91 14.02 20.97
N GLU A 185 0.99 14.85 20.49
CA GLU A 185 -0.33 14.38 20.03
C GLU A 185 -0.27 13.81 18.60
N PRO A 186 -0.51 12.50 18.38
CA PRO A 186 -0.74 11.99 17.05
C PRO A 186 -2.10 12.49 16.54
N GLY A 187 -2.08 13.50 15.68
CA GLY A 187 -3.29 14.00 15.02
C GLY A 187 -3.27 13.70 13.54
N THR A 188 -4.11 12.80 13.06
CA THR A 188 -4.45 12.71 11.64
C THR A 188 -5.81 13.36 11.46
N VAL A 189 -5.99 14.18 10.42
CA VAL A 189 -7.30 14.78 10.11
C VAL A 189 -7.92 14.10 8.91
N GLY A 190 -9.24 14.07 8.85
CA GLY A 190 -9.91 13.42 7.74
C GLY A 190 -11.40 13.68 7.67
N ALA A 191 -11.98 13.29 6.55
CA ALA A 191 -13.37 13.47 6.22
C ALA A 191 -13.89 12.31 5.36
N VAL A 192 -15.16 11.96 5.56
CA VAL A 192 -15.93 11.10 4.66
C VAL A 192 -17.24 11.80 4.30
N ALA A 193 -17.72 11.61 3.08
CA ALA A 193 -18.95 12.22 2.60
C ALA A 193 -19.80 11.24 1.80
N MET A 194 -21.13 11.41 1.89
CA MET A 194 -22.12 10.73 1.05
C MET A 194 -23.09 11.76 0.47
N ASP A 195 -23.43 11.63 -0.83
CA ASP A 195 -24.49 12.42 -1.45
C ASP A 195 -25.87 11.72 -1.43
N ALA A 196 -26.91 12.40 -1.91
CA ALA A 196 -28.27 11.87 -1.96
C ALA A 196 -28.44 10.64 -2.88
N PHE A 197 -27.45 10.35 -3.73
CA PHE A 197 -27.43 9.20 -4.64
C PHE A 197 -26.61 8.02 -4.08
N GLY A 198 -26.06 8.14 -2.87
CA GLY A 198 -25.21 7.12 -2.25
C GLY A 198 -23.79 7.07 -2.78
N ASN A 199 -23.33 8.11 -3.49
CA ASN A 199 -21.90 8.19 -3.84
C ASN A 199 -21.09 8.52 -2.60
N LEU A 200 -19.96 7.86 -2.44
CA LEU A 200 -19.10 7.98 -1.27
C LEU A 200 -17.72 8.54 -1.64
N ALA A 201 -17.12 9.28 -0.71
CA ALA A 201 -15.71 9.68 -0.80
C ALA A 201 -15.06 9.71 0.59
N ALA A 202 -13.73 9.55 0.61
CA ALA A 202 -12.91 9.67 1.81
C ALA A 202 -11.64 10.48 1.52
N ALA A 203 -11.19 11.27 2.50
CA ALA A 203 -9.96 12.05 2.44
C ALA A 203 -9.28 12.08 3.81
N THR A 204 -7.95 11.93 3.84
CA THR A 204 -7.15 11.92 5.08
C THR A 204 -5.82 12.65 4.85
N SER A 205 -5.34 13.41 5.84
CA SER A 205 -4.12 14.22 5.78
C SER A 205 -3.42 14.25 7.15
N THR A 206 -2.10 14.16 7.18
CA THR A 206 -1.32 14.07 8.44
C THR A 206 0.11 14.62 8.32
N GLY A 207 0.62 15.19 9.42
CA GLY A 207 2.06 15.39 9.64
C GLY A 207 2.78 14.14 10.19
N GLY A 208 2.04 13.10 10.59
CA GLY A 208 2.60 11.91 11.24
C GLY A 208 2.94 12.16 12.71
N ILE A 209 4.05 11.59 13.20
CA ILE A 209 4.48 11.66 14.61
C ILE A 209 5.73 12.55 14.77
N THR A 210 5.79 13.28 15.89
CA THR A 210 6.93 14.17 16.22
C THR A 210 8.21 13.37 16.34
N GLY A 211 9.30 13.87 15.75
CA GLY A 211 10.59 13.19 15.79
C GLY A 211 10.63 11.92 14.95
N LYS A 212 9.73 11.74 13.97
CA LYS A 212 9.84 10.65 12.98
C LYS A 212 11.13 10.77 12.16
N TYR A 213 11.60 9.64 11.64
CA TYR A 213 12.62 9.62 10.59
C TYR A 213 12.13 10.41 9.36
N SER A 214 13.01 11.16 8.71
CA SER A 214 12.74 11.65 7.35
C SER A 214 12.48 10.47 6.41
N GLY A 215 11.56 10.64 5.47
CA GLY A 215 11.11 9.59 4.57
C GLY A 215 10.20 8.53 5.23
N ARG A 216 9.80 8.67 6.50
CA ARG A 216 8.79 7.78 7.12
C ARG A 216 7.43 8.03 6.48
N VAL A 217 6.84 6.97 5.92
CA VAL A 217 5.50 6.96 5.31
C VAL A 217 4.49 6.38 6.31
N GLY A 218 3.33 7.01 6.49
CA GLY A 218 2.30 6.59 7.44
C GLY A 218 1.24 5.61 6.93
N ASP A 219 0.17 5.50 7.73
CA ASP A 219 -1.11 4.88 7.37
C ASP A 219 -1.89 5.72 6.35
N THR A 220 -1.84 7.04 6.47
CA THR A 220 -2.65 8.00 5.71
C THR A 220 -2.55 7.86 4.18
N PRO A 221 -1.38 7.66 3.55
CA PRO A 221 -1.28 7.48 2.10
C PRO A 221 -1.47 6.01 1.65
N LEU A 222 -1.71 5.08 2.58
CA LEU A 222 -1.93 3.67 2.29
C LEU A 222 -3.45 3.40 2.23
N LEU A 223 -3.94 3.11 1.02
CA LEU A 223 -5.33 2.73 0.82
C LEU A 223 -5.65 1.45 1.61
N GLY A 224 -6.80 1.47 2.29
CA GLY A 224 -7.19 0.41 3.20
C GLY A 224 -6.56 0.48 4.59
N SER A 225 -5.56 1.34 4.81
CA SER A 225 -5.06 1.68 6.14
C SER A 225 -5.66 3.00 6.60
N GLY A 226 -5.21 4.12 6.01
CA GLY A 226 -5.60 5.48 6.38
C GLY A 226 -6.94 5.94 5.80
N THR A 227 -7.22 5.52 4.57
CA THR A 227 -8.36 6.00 3.77
C THR A 227 -8.91 4.86 2.92
N TYR A 228 -10.24 4.74 2.85
CA TYR A 228 -10.90 3.89 1.87
C TYR A 228 -12.31 4.39 1.56
N ALA A 229 -12.77 4.26 0.32
CA ALA A 229 -14.15 4.52 -0.06
C ALA A 229 -14.60 3.52 -1.13
N ASP A 230 -15.80 2.99 -0.98
CA ASP A 230 -16.42 2.04 -1.90
C ASP A 230 -17.95 2.19 -1.83
N ASN A 231 -18.58 2.61 -2.92
CA ASN A 231 -20.03 2.80 -3.03
C ASN A 231 -20.84 1.54 -2.67
N ARG A 232 -20.22 0.36 -2.70
CA ARG A 232 -20.87 -0.91 -2.35
C ARG A 232 -21.05 -1.10 -0.85
N TYR A 233 -20.21 -0.46 -0.01
CA TYR A 233 -20.07 -0.82 1.41
C TYR A 233 -19.92 0.37 2.36
N GLY A 234 -19.15 1.41 2.02
CA GLY A 234 -18.87 2.50 2.96
C GLY A 234 -17.62 3.33 2.64
N ALA A 235 -17.38 4.35 3.46
CA ALA A 235 -16.19 5.19 3.42
C ALA A 235 -15.60 5.32 4.82
N VAL A 236 -14.28 5.24 4.93
CA VAL A 236 -13.53 5.26 6.19
C VAL A 236 -12.32 6.18 6.05
N SER A 237 -12.09 6.98 7.09
CA SER A 237 -10.88 7.77 7.31
C SER A 237 -10.42 7.52 8.75
N THR A 238 -9.17 7.12 8.96
CA THR A 238 -8.67 6.69 10.26
C THR A 238 -7.77 7.74 10.92
N THR A 239 -7.59 7.61 12.24
CA THR A 239 -6.63 8.38 13.01
C THR A 239 -6.22 7.60 14.26
N GLY A 240 -5.02 7.86 14.78
CA GLY A 240 -4.44 7.16 15.93
C GLY A 240 -2.99 6.77 15.65
N HIS A 241 -2.55 5.63 16.18
CA HIS A 241 -1.20 5.12 15.96
C HIS A 241 -1.07 4.47 14.57
N GLY A 242 -0.49 5.23 13.62
CA GLY A 242 -0.33 4.79 12.22
C GLY A 242 0.35 3.42 12.08
N GLU A 243 1.40 3.14 12.84
CA GLU A 243 2.13 1.88 12.78
C GLU A 243 1.30 0.66 13.25
N SER A 244 0.24 0.85 14.06
CA SER A 244 -0.75 -0.21 14.33
C SER A 244 -1.79 -0.30 13.22
N ILE A 245 -2.35 0.83 12.81
CA ILE A 245 -3.38 0.95 11.74
C ILE A 245 -2.91 0.28 10.44
N MET A 246 -1.64 0.46 10.07
CA MET A 246 -1.03 -0.13 8.87
C MET A 246 -0.99 -1.66 8.90
N LYS A 247 -0.74 -2.27 10.07
CA LYS A 247 -0.50 -3.72 10.18
C LYS A 247 -1.77 -4.55 10.09
N ILE A 248 -2.91 -3.96 10.46
CA ILE A 248 -4.23 -4.60 10.37
C ILE A 248 -5.05 -4.14 9.16
N ASN A 249 -4.60 -3.11 8.43
CA ASN A 249 -5.36 -2.41 7.39
C ASN A 249 -6.77 -1.99 7.88
N LEU A 250 -6.81 -1.17 8.94
CA LEU A 250 -8.03 -0.85 9.68
C LEU A 250 -9.20 -0.41 8.79
N ALA A 251 -8.99 0.52 7.84
CA ALA A 251 -10.06 1.00 6.97
C ALA A 251 -10.64 -0.10 6.07
N LYS A 252 -9.80 -0.98 5.50
CA LYS A 252 -10.25 -2.12 4.68
C LYS A 252 -10.86 -3.22 5.54
N ASP A 253 -10.39 -3.42 6.76
CA ASP A 253 -10.94 -4.41 7.68
C ASP A 253 -12.39 -4.09 8.05
N ILE A 254 -12.68 -2.84 8.44
CA ILE A 254 -14.03 -2.33 8.71
C ILE A 254 -14.94 -2.55 7.49
N ILE A 255 -14.47 -2.15 6.30
CA ILE A 255 -15.22 -2.31 5.04
C ILE A 255 -15.51 -3.79 4.74
N ASN A 256 -14.54 -4.68 4.96
CA ASN A 256 -14.72 -6.11 4.71
C ASN A 256 -15.58 -6.79 5.79
N ARG A 257 -15.65 -6.29 7.03
CA ARG A 257 -16.61 -6.74 8.04
C ARG A 257 -18.05 -6.35 7.65
N ILE A 258 -18.26 -5.13 7.17
CA ILE A 258 -19.55 -4.71 6.59
C ILE A 258 -19.91 -5.61 5.40
N ALA A 259 -18.97 -5.81 4.46
CA ALA A 259 -19.21 -6.56 3.22
C ALA A 259 -19.43 -8.08 3.41
N TYR A 260 -18.74 -8.71 4.36
CA TYR A 260 -18.67 -10.18 4.47
C TYR A 260 -19.36 -10.76 5.71
N LEU A 261 -19.59 -9.95 6.75
CA LEU A 261 -20.33 -10.33 7.96
C LEU A 261 -21.69 -9.62 8.08
N GLU A 262 -22.06 -8.79 7.10
CA GLU A 262 -23.28 -7.95 7.10
C GLU A 262 -23.40 -7.07 8.37
N MET A 263 -22.27 -6.70 8.97
CA MET A 263 -22.21 -5.84 10.15
C MET A 263 -22.63 -4.40 9.81
N ASP A 264 -23.35 -3.75 10.73
CA ASP A 264 -23.56 -2.31 10.66
C ASP A 264 -22.25 -1.54 10.90
N VAL A 265 -22.21 -0.29 10.43
CA VAL A 265 -21.01 0.56 10.45
C VAL A 265 -20.48 0.80 11.87
N GLN A 266 -21.34 0.87 12.88
CA GLN A 266 -20.92 1.14 14.26
C GLN A 266 -20.23 -0.09 14.87
N ASN A 267 -20.81 -1.27 14.73
CA ASN A 267 -20.22 -2.51 15.25
C ASN A 267 -18.97 -2.90 14.46
N ALA A 268 -18.96 -2.77 13.13
CA ALA A 268 -17.76 -3.02 12.32
C ALA A 268 -16.59 -2.11 12.73
N SER A 269 -16.84 -0.82 12.96
CA SER A 269 -15.82 0.13 13.43
C SER A 269 -15.30 -0.20 14.82
N MET A 270 -16.20 -0.56 15.75
CA MET A 270 -15.84 -0.90 17.13
C MET A 270 -14.95 -2.15 17.18
N TYR A 271 -15.37 -3.25 16.54
CA TYR A 271 -14.62 -4.51 16.59
C TYR A 271 -13.24 -4.44 15.93
N SER A 272 -13.07 -3.73 14.80
CA SER A 272 -11.73 -3.59 14.20
C SER A 272 -10.77 -2.74 15.05
N VAL A 273 -11.29 -1.79 15.84
CA VAL A 273 -10.47 -0.99 16.77
C VAL A 273 -10.11 -1.80 18.02
N GLU A 274 -11.04 -2.58 18.56
CA GLU A 274 -10.79 -3.49 19.69
C GLU A 274 -9.78 -4.59 19.32
N GLU A 275 -9.94 -5.24 18.16
CA GLU A 275 -8.99 -6.26 17.67
C GLU A 275 -7.58 -5.69 17.46
N MET A 276 -7.44 -4.41 17.07
CA MET A 276 -6.12 -3.76 16.97
C MET A 276 -5.36 -3.75 18.31
N THR A 277 -6.07 -3.84 19.43
CA THR A 277 -5.49 -3.92 20.79
C THR A 277 -5.32 -5.35 21.31
N GLU A 278 -5.89 -6.35 20.63
CA GLU A 278 -5.93 -7.75 21.05
C GLU A 278 -5.28 -8.69 20.01
N LEU A 279 -3.95 -8.84 20.09
CA LEU A 279 -3.14 -9.66 19.19
C LEU A 279 -2.19 -10.56 19.97
N LEU A 280 -2.63 -11.78 20.36
CA LEU A 280 -1.78 -12.78 20.99
C LEU A 280 -2.10 -14.23 20.59
N ASP A 281 -1.02 -15.01 20.46
CA ASP A 281 -0.86 -16.46 20.54
C ASP A 281 -2.01 -17.38 20.10
N ASN A 282 -1.89 -17.87 18.86
CA ASN A 282 -2.45 -19.17 18.47
C ASN A 282 -1.40 -20.28 18.67
N THR A 283 -1.84 -21.43 19.18
CA THR A 283 -1.07 -22.68 19.18
C THR A 283 -1.63 -23.61 18.12
N ALA A 284 -0.87 -23.85 17.04
CA ALA A 284 -1.25 -24.77 15.98
C ALA A 284 -0.71 -26.19 16.22
N GLY A 285 -1.35 -27.18 15.60
CA GLY A 285 -0.86 -28.56 15.57
C GLY A 285 0.39 -28.70 14.68
N THR A 286 1.01 -29.88 14.70
CA THR A 286 2.22 -30.15 13.91
C THR A 286 1.94 -30.09 12.40
N MET A 287 2.39 -29.03 11.74
CA MET A 287 2.25 -28.82 10.30
C MET A 287 3.43 -29.39 9.52
N GLU A 288 3.22 -29.69 8.24
CA GLU A 288 4.31 -29.88 7.30
C GLU A 288 4.75 -28.51 6.75
N PRO A 289 6.05 -28.15 6.81
CA PRO A 289 6.51 -26.86 6.31
C PRO A 289 6.25 -26.70 4.81
N ILE A 290 5.94 -25.48 4.39
CA ILE A 290 5.76 -25.13 2.98
C ILE A 290 6.46 -23.80 2.71
N VAL A 291 7.17 -23.71 1.59
CA VAL A 291 7.63 -22.44 1.03
C VAL A 291 7.08 -22.32 -0.38
N LEU A 292 6.31 -21.26 -0.64
CA LEU A 292 5.62 -20.95 -1.88
C LEU A 292 6.15 -19.61 -2.42
N VAL A 293 6.46 -19.53 -3.71
CA VAL A 293 7.06 -18.35 -4.35
C VAL A 293 6.38 -18.01 -5.68
N HIS A 294 6.42 -16.73 -6.08
CA HIS A 294 6.11 -16.30 -7.44
C HIS A 294 7.24 -15.45 -8.05
N GLY A 295 7.41 -15.64 -9.35
CA GLY A 295 8.30 -14.88 -10.24
C GLY A 295 7.58 -13.81 -11.08
N GLY A 296 6.35 -13.48 -10.70
CA GLY A 296 5.53 -12.42 -11.30
C GLY A 296 4.37 -12.91 -12.15
N ALA A 297 3.27 -12.14 -12.15
CA ALA A 297 2.09 -12.34 -13.00
C ALA A 297 2.09 -11.35 -14.17
N GLY A 298 1.75 -11.84 -15.36
CA GLY A 298 1.70 -11.03 -16.57
C GLY A 298 1.55 -11.80 -17.89
N ASP A 299 1.61 -11.09 -19.01
CA ASP A 299 1.91 -11.67 -20.32
C ASP A 299 3.42 -11.97 -20.44
N ILE A 300 3.86 -13.12 -19.90
CA ILE A 300 5.27 -13.52 -19.91
C ILE A 300 5.63 -14.13 -21.29
N PRO A 301 6.60 -13.59 -22.05
CA PRO A 301 7.02 -14.16 -23.34
C PRO A 301 7.48 -15.61 -23.21
N ASN A 302 7.13 -16.48 -24.17
CA ASN A 302 7.54 -17.89 -24.16
C ASN A 302 9.06 -18.09 -24.06
N SER A 303 9.86 -17.13 -24.57
CA SER A 303 11.32 -17.12 -24.46
C SER A 303 11.84 -16.93 -23.03
N ARG A 304 11.00 -16.47 -22.09
CA ARG A 304 11.33 -16.28 -20.66
C ARG A 304 10.90 -17.45 -19.78
N ASP A 305 9.99 -18.31 -20.25
CA ASP A 305 9.41 -19.43 -19.48
C ASP A 305 10.47 -20.30 -18.79
N GLN A 306 11.52 -20.70 -19.51
CA GLN A 306 12.57 -21.57 -18.97
C GLN A 306 13.39 -20.89 -17.86
N GLY A 307 13.70 -19.60 -18.02
CA GLY A 307 14.40 -18.80 -17.01
C GLY A 307 13.55 -18.63 -15.77
N LYS A 308 12.28 -18.21 -15.95
CA LYS A 308 11.27 -18.11 -14.88
C LYS A 308 11.12 -19.40 -14.10
N HIS A 309 10.91 -20.53 -14.77
CA HIS A 309 10.77 -21.85 -14.13
C HIS A 309 12.01 -22.22 -13.31
N ASN A 310 13.21 -22.01 -13.86
CA ASN A 310 14.46 -22.31 -13.14
C ASN A 310 14.63 -21.43 -11.91
N GLY A 311 14.35 -20.13 -12.02
CA GLY A 311 14.45 -19.18 -10.91
C GLY A 311 13.45 -19.49 -9.79
N VAL A 312 12.16 -19.69 -10.08
CA VAL A 312 11.16 -20.01 -9.03
C VAL A 312 11.44 -21.36 -8.35
N ARG A 313 11.88 -22.39 -9.10
CA ARG A 313 12.31 -23.68 -8.53
C ARG A 313 13.53 -23.51 -7.61
N THR A 314 14.47 -22.64 -7.99
CA THR A 314 15.66 -22.33 -7.18
C THR A 314 15.30 -21.58 -5.91
N ALA A 315 14.44 -20.57 -6.01
CA ALA A 315 13.95 -19.78 -4.87
C ALA A 315 13.18 -20.63 -3.85
N ALA A 316 12.26 -21.49 -4.31
CA ALA A 316 11.53 -22.42 -3.44
C ALA A 316 12.48 -23.39 -2.70
N ARG A 317 13.45 -23.98 -3.41
CA ARG A 317 14.48 -24.85 -2.81
C ARG A 317 15.35 -24.12 -1.79
N ILE A 318 15.78 -22.89 -2.08
CA ILE A 318 16.59 -22.07 -1.17
C ILE A 318 15.80 -21.76 0.10
N GLY A 319 14.59 -21.22 -0.03
CA GLY A 319 13.76 -20.89 1.12
C GLY A 319 13.41 -22.11 1.96
N TYR A 320 13.07 -23.24 1.32
CA TYR A 320 12.76 -24.47 2.04
C TYR A 320 13.98 -25.06 2.76
N ARG A 321 15.17 -25.05 2.14
CA ARG A 321 16.41 -25.44 2.80
C ARG A 321 16.68 -24.58 4.04
N VAL A 322 16.60 -23.25 3.89
CA VAL A 322 16.79 -22.30 4.99
C VAL A 322 15.78 -22.55 6.11
N LEU A 323 14.50 -22.74 5.79
CA LEU A 323 13.45 -23.10 6.76
C LEU A 323 13.78 -24.38 7.53
N ARG A 324 14.36 -25.38 6.86
CA ARG A 324 14.77 -26.66 7.47
C ARG A 324 16.05 -26.56 8.30
N GLU A 325 16.92 -25.59 8.02
CA GLU A 325 18.20 -25.38 8.69
C GLU A 325 18.06 -24.44 9.91
N THR A 326 17.30 -23.34 9.79
CA THR A 326 17.16 -22.33 10.85
C THR A 326 15.84 -22.41 11.63
N GLY A 327 14.80 -23.05 11.07
CA GLY A 327 13.46 -23.04 11.65
C GLY A 327 12.71 -21.71 11.51
N SER A 328 13.28 -20.71 10.84
CA SER A 328 12.71 -19.36 10.73
C SER A 328 12.00 -19.16 9.39
N VAL A 329 10.67 -18.96 9.43
CA VAL A 329 9.89 -18.55 8.25
C VAL A 329 10.34 -17.19 7.69
N LEU A 330 10.84 -16.28 8.52
CA LEU A 330 11.39 -14.99 8.07
C LEU A 330 12.64 -15.17 7.23
N ASP A 331 13.58 -16.01 7.68
CA ASP A 331 14.81 -16.29 6.93
C ASP A 331 14.50 -17.00 5.61
N ALA A 332 13.52 -17.91 5.64
CA ALA A 332 13.08 -18.66 4.46
C ALA A 332 12.52 -17.77 3.36
N VAL A 333 11.62 -16.82 3.69
CA VAL A 333 11.07 -15.89 2.68
C VAL A 333 12.07 -14.84 2.24
N GLU A 334 12.96 -14.38 3.13
CA GLU A 334 14.02 -13.43 2.77
C GLU A 334 15.00 -14.07 1.77
N GLU A 335 15.57 -15.24 2.06
CA GLU A 335 16.53 -15.89 1.17
C GLU A 335 15.91 -16.36 -0.16
N ALA A 336 14.64 -16.77 -0.15
CA ALA A 336 13.89 -17.05 -1.38
C ALA A 336 13.79 -15.79 -2.26
N VAL A 337 13.40 -14.65 -1.71
CA VAL A 337 13.29 -13.39 -2.47
C VAL A 337 14.66 -12.85 -2.89
N LYS A 338 15.68 -12.89 -2.01
CA LYS A 338 17.06 -12.50 -2.35
C LYS A 338 17.62 -13.28 -3.53
N SER A 339 17.27 -14.57 -3.66
CA SER A 339 17.70 -15.37 -4.82
C SER A 339 17.09 -14.88 -6.14
N MET A 340 15.85 -14.37 -6.11
CA MET A 340 15.18 -13.78 -7.27
C MET A 340 15.63 -12.34 -7.54
N GLU A 341 16.03 -11.58 -6.51
CA GLU A 341 16.64 -10.24 -6.65
C GLU A 341 18.04 -10.26 -7.32
N LEU A 342 18.64 -11.43 -7.50
CA LEU A 342 19.93 -11.62 -8.19
C LEU A 342 19.79 -12.18 -9.62
N ASP A 343 18.58 -12.53 -10.04
CA ASP A 343 18.31 -13.19 -11.32
C ASP A 343 17.54 -12.25 -12.26
N GLU A 344 18.18 -11.88 -13.39
CA GLU A 344 17.60 -11.02 -14.43
C GLU A 344 16.33 -11.60 -15.11
N ASN A 345 15.92 -12.81 -14.75
CA ASN A 345 14.60 -13.34 -15.06
C ASN A 345 13.44 -12.67 -14.28
N PHE A 346 13.76 -11.85 -13.28
CA PHE A 346 12.79 -11.17 -12.43
C PHE A 346 12.99 -9.65 -12.36
N ASN A 347 11.94 -8.95 -11.92
CA ASN A 347 11.89 -7.49 -11.81
C ASN A 347 11.95 -7.11 -10.34
N ALA A 348 13.08 -7.43 -9.72
CA ALA A 348 13.46 -7.04 -8.38
C ALA A 348 15.00 -7.07 -8.33
N GLY A 349 15.64 -6.18 -7.56
CA GLY A 349 17.10 -6.11 -7.53
C GLY A 349 17.71 -5.98 -8.93
N TYR A 350 18.62 -6.89 -9.29
CA TYR A 350 19.23 -7.02 -10.61
C TYR A 350 18.26 -7.61 -11.62
N GLY A 351 17.78 -6.78 -12.55
CA GLY A 351 16.68 -7.12 -13.48
C GLY A 351 15.48 -6.18 -13.39
N SER A 352 15.47 -5.29 -12.39
CA SER A 352 14.44 -4.26 -12.20
C SER A 352 14.20 -3.40 -13.45
N VAL A 353 12.93 -3.09 -13.71
CA VAL A 353 12.50 -2.16 -14.78
C VAL A 353 12.95 -0.72 -14.50
N LEU A 354 12.94 0.10 -15.55
CA LEU A 354 13.43 1.48 -15.51
C LEU A 354 12.31 2.52 -15.44
N THR A 355 12.56 3.61 -14.71
CA THR A 355 11.73 4.84 -14.74
C THR A 355 11.84 5.55 -16.10
N LEU A 356 11.02 6.58 -16.33
CA LEU A 356 11.16 7.48 -17.48
C LEU A 356 12.56 8.11 -17.61
N ASN A 357 13.25 8.30 -16.49
CA ASN A 357 14.61 8.87 -16.40
C ASN A 357 15.72 7.81 -16.51
N GLU A 358 15.39 6.58 -16.93
CA GLU A 358 16.33 5.49 -17.20
C GLU A 358 17.06 4.95 -15.95
N THR A 359 16.53 5.26 -14.76
CA THR A 359 17.01 4.78 -13.46
C THR A 359 16.20 3.58 -12.96
N VAL A 360 16.78 2.77 -12.10
CA VAL A 360 16.05 1.78 -11.27
C VAL A 360 15.54 2.49 -10.01
N GLU A 361 14.31 2.19 -9.61
CA GLU A 361 13.74 2.57 -8.30
C GLU A 361 12.96 1.36 -7.75
N MET A 362 13.43 0.78 -6.64
CA MET A 362 12.90 -0.49 -6.11
C MET A 362 12.07 -0.32 -4.84
N GLU A 363 11.23 -1.31 -4.59
CA GLU A 363 10.25 -1.34 -3.51
C GLU A 363 10.20 -2.77 -2.95
N ALA A 364 10.13 -2.95 -1.63
CA ALA A 364 10.03 -4.26 -1.00
C ALA A 364 9.30 -4.18 0.35
N SER A 365 8.71 -5.30 0.78
CA SER A 365 8.18 -5.45 2.13
C SER A 365 8.30 -6.89 2.64
N ILE A 366 8.42 -7.02 3.96
CA ILE A 366 8.42 -8.30 4.68
C ILE A 366 7.49 -8.18 5.90
N MET A 367 6.76 -9.25 6.22
CA MET A 367 5.84 -9.30 7.36
C MET A 367 5.87 -10.68 8.02
N ARG A 368 5.84 -10.71 9.36
CA ARG A 368 5.71 -11.90 10.20
C ARG A 368 4.33 -11.93 10.84
N GLY A 369 3.59 -13.02 10.64
CA GLY A 369 2.19 -13.13 11.09
C GLY A 369 2.04 -13.22 12.61
N SER A 370 3.01 -13.78 13.32
CA SER A 370 2.90 -14.07 14.76
C SER A 370 2.73 -12.87 15.68
N ASP A 371 3.28 -11.73 15.31
CA ASP A 371 3.23 -10.46 16.06
C ASP A 371 2.95 -9.27 15.12
N ILE A 372 2.47 -9.58 13.92
CA ILE A 372 2.21 -8.67 12.79
C ILE A 372 3.29 -7.61 12.56
N LYS A 373 4.55 -7.91 12.91
CA LYS A 373 5.68 -7.03 12.62
C LYS A 373 5.97 -7.03 11.14
N ALA A 374 6.23 -5.84 10.62
CA ALA A 374 6.45 -5.61 9.21
C ALA A 374 7.52 -4.55 8.98
N GLY A 375 8.16 -4.60 7.82
CA GLY A 375 9.09 -3.59 7.35
C GLY A 375 8.94 -3.42 5.86
N CYS A 376 8.89 -2.18 5.41
CA CYS A 376 8.59 -1.77 4.04
C CYS A 376 9.58 -0.68 3.61
N VAL A 377 10.00 -0.74 2.35
CA VAL A 377 10.95 0.19 1.75
C VAL A 377 10.54 0.54 0.33
N THR A 378 10.74 1.80 -0.08
CA THR A 378 10.37 2.26 -1.42
C THR A 378 11.32 3.32 -1.97
N LEU A 379 11.31 3.49 -3.29
CA LEU A 379 12.18 4.40 -4.06
C LEU A 379 13.68 4.17 -3.82
N LEU A 380 14.07 2.92 -3.51
CA LEU A 380 15.46 2.54 -3.29
C LEU A 380 16.25 2.56 -4.59
N LYS A 381 17.51 2.97 -4.51
CA LYS A 381 18.45 3.07 -5.63
C LYS A 381 19.73 2.35 -5.27
N ASP A 382 20.33 1.63 -6.21
CA ASP A 382 21.67 1.05 -6.06
C ASP A 382 21.88 0.16 -4.82
N ILE A 383 20.82 -0.48 -4.30
CA ILE A 383 20.89 -1.49 -3.23
C ILE A 383 20.61 -2.86 -3.83
N ARG A 384 21.52 -3.82 -3.63
CA ARG A 384 21.42 -5.17 -4.20
C ARG A 384 20.20 -5.95 -3.71
N HIS A 385 19.85 -5.79 -2.43
CA HIS A 385 18.79 -6.53 -1.75
C HIS A 385 17.78 -5.62 -1.04
N PRO A 386 16.80 -5.05 -1.76
CA PRO A 386 15.67 -4.34 -1.18
C PRO A 386 14.99 -5.09 -0.01
N ILE A 387 14.78 -6.41 -0.14
CA ILE A 387 14.07 -7.18 0.90
C ILE A 387 14.84 -7.24 2.24
N SER A 388 16.17 -7.33 2.21
CA SER A 388 16.99 -7.28 3.43
C SER A 388 16.92 -5.91 4.11
N LEU A 389 16.81 -4.81 3.35
CA LEU A 389 16.59 -3.49 3.95
C LEU A 389 15.19 -3.40 4.58
N ALA A 390 14.17 -3.98 3.94
CA ALA A 390 12.82 -4.09 4.52
C ALA A 390 12.85 -4.82 5.87
N ARG A 391 13.57 -5.95 5.97
CA ARG A 391 13.78 -6.66 7.24
C ARG A 391 14.51 -5.79 8.28
N MET A 392 15.53 -5.03 7.88
CA MET A 392 16.21 -4.11 8.80
C MET A 392 15.29 -2.99 9.31
N VAL A 393 14.34 -2.49 8.51
CA VAL A 393 13.32 -1.54 8.98
C VAL A 393 12.46 -2.18 10.08
N MET A 394 11.96 -3.40 9.84
CA MET A 394 11.15 -4.18 10.79
C MET A 394 11.86 -4.45 12.13
N GLU A 395 13.14 -4.81 12.08
CA GLU A 395 13.89 -5.30 13.24
C GLU A 395 14.64 -4.19 14.01
N LYS A 396 15.00 -3.09 13.33
CA LYS A 396 15.92 -2.06 13.87
C LYS A 396 15.34 -0.65 13.95
N THR A 397 14.05 -0.48 13.66
CA THR A 397 13.35 0.81 13.80
C THR A 397 11.99 0.63 14.48
N PRO A 398 11.39 1.69 15.06
CA PRO A 398 10.00 1.65 15.52
C PRO A 398 8.98 1.84 14.38
N HIS A 399 9.43 1.99 13.13
CA HIS A 399 8.58 2.31 11.97
C HIS A 399 8.37 1.10 11.06
N ASN A 400 7.20 1.03 10.42
CA ASN A 400 6.94 -0.02 9.43
C ASN A 400 7.43 0.34 8.02
N PHE A 401 7.59 1.62 7.67
CA PHE A 401 7.79 2.03 6.27
C PHE A 401 8.67 3.29 6.13
N LEU A 402 9.80 3.15 5.41
CA LEU A 402 10.68 4.24 4.98
C LEU A 402 10.75 4.35 3.45
N GLY A 403 10.91 5.54 2.91
CA GLY A 403 11.03 5.77 1.46
C GLY A 403 12.10 6.80 1.08
N GLY A 404 12.60 6.67 -0.16
CA GLY A 404 13.48 7.65 -0.78
C GLY A 404 14.78 7.89 0.00
N GLU A 405 15.20 9.15 0.07
CA GLU A 405 16.47 9.54 0.72
C GLU A 405 16.56 9.09 2.19
N GLY A 406 15.45 9.15 2.93
CA GLY A 406 15.41 8.66 4.32
C GLY A 406 15.67 7.17 4.46
N ALA A 407 15.18 6.35 3.51
CA ALA A 407 15.50 4.92 3.46
C ALA A 407 16.96 4.67 3.06
N MET A 408 17.52 5.50 2.17
CA MET A 408 18.94 5.42 1.76
C MET A 408 19.88 5.84 2.89
N GLU A 409 19.54 6.87 3.66
CA GLU A 409 20.26 7.25 4.88
C GLU A 409 20.25 6.12 5.91
N PHE A 410 19.08 5.51 6.12
CA PHE A 410 18.96 4.37 7.02
C PHE A 410 19.83 3.19 6.54
N ALA A 411 19.79 2.85 5.25
CA ALA A 411 20.65 1.82 4.66
C ALA A 411 22.14 2.09 4.92
N ALA A 412 22.61 3.31 4.67
CA ALA A 412 23.99 3.72 4.95
C ALA A 412 24.34 3.63 6.45
N LYS A 413 23.45 4.09 7.34
CA LYS A 413 23.60 3.97 8.81
C LYS A 413 23.65 2.51 9.29
N GLN A 414 23.01 1.59 8.56
CA GLN A 414 23.04 0.14 8.82
C GLN A 414 24.21 -0.60 8.16
N GLY A 415 25.09 0.08 7.43
CA GLY A 415 26.23 -0.53 6.74
C GLY A 415 25.85 -1.34 5.49
N VAL A 416 24.67 -1.08 4.89
CA VAL A 416 24.27 -1.71 3.62
C VAL A 416 25.12 -1.15 2.48
N GLU A 417 25.61 -2.04 1.61
CA GLU A 417 26.36 -1.67 0.40
C GLU A 417 25.46 -0.85 -0.54
N ILE A 418 25.86 0.40 -0.82
CA ILE A 418 25.32 1.20 -1.91
C ILE A 418 26.25 1.04 -3.12
N LEU A 419 25.75 0.47 -4.20
CA LEU A 419 26.52 0.07 -5.37
C LEU A 419 27.13 1.29 -6.07
N SER A 420 28.45 1.28 -6.25
CA SER A 420 29.21 2.36 -6.91
C SER A 420 30.09 1.81 -8.03
N PRO A 421 30.03 2.36 -9.26
CA PRO A 421 29.16 3.46 -9.69
C PRO A 421 27.67 3.07 -9.71
N SER A 422 26.80 4.08 -9.63
CA SER A 422 25.34 3.94 -9.75
C SER A 422 24.92 3.33 -11.09
N GLY A 423 23.80 2.62 -11.11
CA GLY A 423 23.21 2.00 -12.30
C GLY A 423 23.65 0.56 -12.56
N GLN A 424 24.37 -0.08 -11.63
CA GLN A 424 24.79 -1.49 -11.75
C GLN A 424 23.63 -2.50 -11.85
N LEU A 425 22.42 -2.11 -11.41
CA LEU A 425 21.21 -2.93 -11.49
C LEU A 425 20.51 -2.84 -12.86
N VAL A 426 20.96 -1.95 -13.76
CA VAL A 426 20.34 -1.74 -15.08
C VAL A 426 20.81 -2.81 -16.06
N THR A 427 19.87 -3.63 -16.55
CA THR A 427 20.14 -4.62 -17.60
C THR A 427 19.89 -4.06 -19.00
N GLU A 428 20.60 -4.58 -20.00
CA GLU A 428 20.37 -4.25 -21.42
C GLU A 428 18.96 -4.66 -21.88
N ILE A 429 18.46 -5.74 -21.29
CA ILE A 429 17.07 -6.17 -21.36
C ILE A 429 16.18 -4.99 -20.95
N ALA A 430 16.28 -4.46 -19.72
CA ALA A 430 15.44 -3.38 -19.22
C ALA A 430 15.51 -2.07 -20.04
N ARG A 431 16.69 -1.74 -20.58
CA ARG A 431 16.86 -0.60 -21.52
C ARG A 431 15.98 -0.74 -22.77
N LYS A 432 15.98 -1.92 -23.40
CA LYS A 432 15.17 -2.19 -24.61
C LYS A 432 13.66 -2.13 -24.36
N ALA A 433 13.19 -2.54 -23.18
CA ALA A 433 11.80 -2.34 -22.77
C ALA A 433 11.44 -0.85 -22.69
N LEU A 434 12.26 -0.05 -22.01
CA LEU A 434 12.01 1.39 -21.87
C LEU A 434 12.02 2.11 -23.22
N ASP A 435 12.96 1.78 -24.11
CA ASP A 435 13.01 2.31 -25.47
C ASP A 435 11.74 2.00 -26.27
N THR A 436 11.26 0.76 -26.15
CA THR A 436 10.02 0.30 -26.81
C THR A 436 8.81 1.04 -26.26
N PHE A 437 8.73 1.20 -24.93
CA PHE A 437 7.69 1.98 -24.26
C PHE A 437 7.71 3.47 -24.68
N LYS A 438 8.89 4.12 -24.69
CA LYS A 438 9.05 5.50 -25.15
C LYS A 438 8.59 5.68 -26.61
N LYS A 439 8.92 4.73 -27.50
CA LYS A 439 8.44 4.73 -28.90
C LYS A 439 6.93 4.59 -29.01
N GLN A 440 6.31 3.67 -28.26
CA GLN A 440 4.85 3.50 -28.23
C GLN A 440 4.13 4.74 -27.71
N ARG A 441 4.62 5.34 -26.62
CA ARG A 441 4.08 6.59 -26.06
C ARG A 441 4.13 7.75 -27.06
N ASN A 442 5.23 7.88 -27.82
CA ASN A 442 5.36 8.90 -28.86
C ASN A 442 4.42 8.69 -30.06
N GLN A 443 3.89 7.48 -30.25
CA GLN A 443 2.87 7.15 -31.25
C GLN A 443 1.43 7.40 -30.74
N GLY A 444 1.27 8.00 -29.55
CA GLY A 444 -0.03 8.28 -28.95
C GLY A 444 -0.65 7.11 -28.20
N ILE A 445 0.07 6.00 -27.99
CA ILE A 445 -0.42 4.86 -27.21
C ILE A 445 -0.34 5.21 -25.72
N SER A 446 -1.46 5.67 -25.16
CA SER A 446 -1.61 6.08 -23.77
C SER A 446 -1.95 4.91 -22.83
N GLN A 447 -1.12 3.86 -22.83
CA GLN A 447 -1.23 2.76 -21.86
C GLN A 447 -0.25 2.99 -20.69
N PRO A 448 -0.58 2.50 -19.47
CA PRO A 448 0.37 2.50 -18.36
C PRO A 448 1.64 1.70 -18.69
N GLY A 449 2.68 1.96 -17.90
CA GLY A 449 3.93 1.22 -17.96
C GLY A 449 3.74 -0.28 -17.76
N LYS A 450 4.58 -1.09 -18.41
CA LYS A 450 4.48 -2.54 -18.35
C LYS A 450 5.49 -3.15 -17.42
N THR A 451 5.16 -4.30 -16.85
CA THR A 451 6.12 -5.02 -16.04
C THR A 451 7.18 -5.81 -16.88
N GLU A 452 6.99 -6.38 -18.12
CA GLU A 452 7.97 -7.36 -18.77
C GLU A 452 8.93 -6.66 -19.68
N ILE A 453 10.03 -7.39 -19.82
CA ILE A 453 11.07 -7.16 -20.76
C ILE A 453 11.32 -8.47 -21.51
N GLY A 454 11.27 -8.43 -22.83
CA GLY A 454 11.50 -9.57 -23.72
C GLY A 454 11.68 -9.10 -25.17
N GLN A 455 12.17 -9.98 -26.06
CA GLN A 455 12.65 -9.60 -27.41
C GLN A 455 11.74 -9.96 -28.60
N GLU A 456 10.48 -10.39 -28.38
CA GLU A 456 9.56 -10.73 -29.48
C GLU A 456 8.29 -9.85 -29.45
N ALA A 457 7.76 -9.50 -30.63
CA ALA A 457 6.66 -8.57 -30.84
C ALA A 457 5.66 -9.15 -31.87
N PRO A 458 4.33 -8.83 -31.81
CA PRO A 458 3.77 -7.61 -31.27
C PRO A 458 2.78 -7.80 -30.09
N THR A 459 3.24 -8.40 -28.99
CA THR A 459 2.59 -8.25 -27.67
C THR A 459 3.64 -7.92 -26.62
N PRO A 460 3.72 -6.68 -26.13
CA PRO A 460 4.68 -6.31 -25.09
C PRO A 460 4.16 -6.72 -23.70
N GLY A 461 4.98 -7.44 -22.91
CA GLY A 461 4.55 -8.23 -21.73
C GLY A 461 4.76 -7.65 -20.32
N GLU A 462 4.68 -8.48 -19.25
CA GLU A 462 4.59 -8.11 -17.80
C GLU A 462 5.47 -8.90 -16.70
N VAL A 463 6.77 -8.55 -16.42
CA VAL A 463 7.76 -9.09 -15.41
C VAL A 463 7.25 -8.66 -14.04
N GLY A 464 6.29 -9.41 -13.53
CA GLY A 464 5.75 -9.08 -12.22
C GLY A 464 6.81 -9.04 -11.12
N THR A 465 6.48 -8.26 -10.10
CA THR A 465 6.92 -8.40 -8.71
C THR A 465 7.18 -9.85 -8.33
N VAL A 466 8.24 -10.10 -7.55
CA VAL A 466 8.52 -11.42 -6.95
C VAL A 466 8.09 -11.45 -5.49
N GLY A 467 7.83 -12.64 -4.97
CA GLY A 467 7.49 -12.80 -3.57
C GLY A 467 7.44 -14.24 -3.11
N ALA A 468 7.36 -14.41 -1.79
CA ALA A 468 7.41 -15.68 -1.09
C ALA A 468 6.48 -15.66 0.13
N VAL A 469 5.83 -16.79 0.39
CA VAL A 469 5.06 -17.10 1.61
C VAL A 469 5.63 -18.39 2.19
N ALA A 470 5.88 -18.42 3.50
CA ALA A 470 6.31 -19.63 4.20
C ALA A 470 5.44 -19.92 5.42
N ILE A 471 5.22 -21.20 5.70
CA ILE A 471 4.67 -21.72 6.96
C ILE A 471 5.60 -22.80 7.52
N ASP A 472 5.83 -22.79 8.84
CA ASP A 472 6.63 -23.83 9.52
C ASP A 472 5.77 -24.93 10.18
N ARG A 473 6.39 -25.73 11.04
CA ARG A 473 5.73 -26.83 11.76
C ARG A 473 4.83 -26.38 12.91
N GLU A 474 5.02 -25.16 13.39
CA GLU A 474 4.29 -24.54 14.50
C GLU A 474 3.15 -23.65 13.97
N GLY A 475 2.95 -23.60 12.65
CA GLY A 475 1.94 -22.79 11.99
C GLY A 475 2.31 -21.31 11.86
N ARG A 476 3.57 -20.94 12.15
CA ARG A 476 4.04 -19.55 12.03
C ARG A 476 4.14 -19.19 10.57
N ILE A 477 3.74 -17.97 10.21
CA ILE A 477 3.73 -17.51 8.81
C ILE A 477 4.63 -16.28 8.63
N ALA A 478 5.33 -16.22 7.51
CA ALA A 478 5.96 -15.00 7.02
C ALA A 478 5.74 -14.81 5.52
N VAL A 479 5.80 -13.56 5.08
CA VAL A 479 5.68 -13.16 3.67
C VAL A 479 6.73 -12.11 3.33
N ALA A 480 7.31 -12.21 2.13
CA ALA A 480 8.25 -11.24 1.56
C ALA A 480 7.89 -10.96 0.10
N THR A 481 7.98 -9.69 -0.32
CA THR A 481 7.65 -9.25 -1.69
C THR A 481 8.61 -8.14 -2.13
N SER A 482 9.10 -8.17 -3.37
CA SER A 482 10.10 -7.22 -3.91
C SER A 482 9.84 -6.91 -5.39
N THR A 483 10.04 -5.64 -5.81
CA THR A 483 9.75 -5.18 -7.18
C THR A 483 10.62 -3.99 -7.63
N GLY A 484 10.87 -3.90 -8.94
CA GLY A 484 11.27 -2.65 -9.63
C GLY A 484 10.08 -1.79 -10.07
N GLY A 485 8.84 -2.27 -9.93
CA GLY A 485 7.63 -1.57 -10.36
C GLY A 485 7.33 -1.77 -11.85
N ILE A 486 6.96 -0.70 -12.57
CA ILE A 486 6.55 -0.77 -13.99
C ILE A 486 7.49 0.03 -14.91
N THR A 487 7.78 -0.50 -16.11
CA THR A 487 8.61 0.13 -17.15
C THR A 487 8.05 1.48 -17.55
N GLY A 488 8.88 2.52 -17.50
CA GLY A 488 8.47 3.88 -17.79
C GLY A 488 7.54 4.46 -16.72
N LYS A 489 7.59 3.94 -15.49
CA LYS A 489 6.97 4.61 -14.33
C LYS A 489 7.53 6.01 -14.17
N TYR A 490 6.70 6.90 -13.63
CA TYR A 490 7.17 8.18 -13.14
C TYR A 490 8.22 7.91 -12.06
N VAL A 491 9.29 8.72 -12.04
CA VAL A 491 10.16 8.82 -10.86
C VAL A 491 9.26 9.05 -9.65
N GLY A 492 9.56 8.42 -8.51
CA GLY A 492 8.74 8.57 -7.30
C GLY A 492 7.40 7.84 -7.29
N ARG A 493 7.04 7.06 -8.33
CA ARG A 493 5.85 6.19 -8.31
C ARG A 493 6.06 5.03 -7.35
N ILE A 494 5.09 4.84 -6.46
CA ILE A 494 5.00 3.71 -5.53
C ILE A 494 3.90 2.75 -6.00
N GLY A 495 4.17 1.44 -5.96
CA GLY A 495 3.24 0.36 -6.26
C GLY A 495 2.61 -0.28 -5.01
N ASP A 496 2.02 -1.44 -5.22
CA ASP A 496 1.39 -2.30 -4.20
C ASP A 496 2.39 -2.94 -3.22
N THR A 497 3.58 -3.28 -3.71
CA THR A 497 4.56 -4.12 -3.03
C THR A 497 4.99 -3.62 -1.64
N PRO A 498 5.27 -2.32 -1.41
CA PRO A 498 5.61 -1.83 -0.08
C PRO A 498 4.38 -1.48 0.78
N LEU A 499 3.15 -1.69 0.29
CA LEU A 499 1.93 -1.37 1.04
C LEU A 499 1.33 -2.66 1.63
N LEU A 500 1.34 -2.74 2.97
CA LEU A 500 0.71 -3.83 3.70
C LEU A 500 -0.76 -3.97 3.31
N GLY A 501 -1.23 -5.20 3.15
CA GLY A 501 -2.58 -5.53 2.69
C GLY A 501 -2.79 -5.40 1.17
N SER A 502 -1.89 -4.74 0.45
CA SER A 502 -1.91 -4.71 -1.02
C SER A 502 -0.98 -5.77 -1.60
N GLY A 503 0.34 -5.55 -1.53
CA GLY A 503 1.36 -6.45 -2.04
C GLY A 503 1.69 -7.63 -1.11
N THR A 504 1.62 -7.38 0.20
CA THR A 504 2.12 -8.28 1.26
C THR A 504 1.19 -8.25 2.46
N TYR A 505 0.83 -9.41 3.01
CA TYR A 505 0.18 -9.50 4.32
C TYR A 505 0.43 -10.86 4.97
N ALA A 506 0.66 -10.91 6.29
CA ALA A 506 0.82 -12.14 7.06
C ALA A 506 0.11 -12.03 8.42
N ASP A 507 -0.64 -13.06 8.81
CA ASP A 507 -1.31 -13.17 10.10
C ASP A 507 -1.48 -14.66 10.43
N ASP A 508 -0.82 -15.15 11.49
CA ASP A 508 -0.80 -16.58 11.88
C ASP A 508 -2.22 -17.11 12.21
N ARG A 509 -3.20 -16.21 12.43
CA ARG A 509 -4.60 -16.57 12.68
C ARG A 509 -5.34 -16.98 11.41
N PHE A 510 -4.86 -16.58 10.22
CA PHE A 510 -5.59 -16.74 8.96
C PHE A 510 -4.71 -17.24 7.80
N GLY A 511 -3.55 -16.63 7.57
CA GLY A 511 -2.70 -16.95 6.42
C GLY A 511 -1.65 -15.89 6.07
N GLY A 512 -0.92 -16.14 4.99
CA GLY A 512 -0.01 -15.19 4.36
C GLY A 512 -0.26 -15.10 2.85
N VAL A 513 -0.19 -13.89 2.30
CA VAL A 513 -0.45 -13.58 0.88
C VAL A 513 0.60 -12.65 0.31
N SER A 514 1.15 -13.02 -0.84
CA SER A 514 1.99 -12.16 -1.70
C SER A 514 1.34 -11.99 -3.06
N THR A 515 1.31 -10.75 -3.59
CA THR A 515 0.61 -10.41 -4.84
C THR A 515 1.52 -9.78 -5.90
N THR A 516 1.04 -9.77 -7.16
CA THR A 516 1.81 -9.30 -8.31
C THR A 516 0.90 -8.95 -9.49
N GLY A 517 1.27 -7.98 -10.32
CA GLY A 517 0.48 -7.55 -11.49
C GLY A 517 0.32 -6.04 -11.58
N HIS A 518 -0.88 -5.56 -11.96
CA HIS A 518 -1.16 -4.13 -12.08
C HIS A 518 -1.31 -3.48 -10.70
N GLY A 519 -0.19 -2.95 -10.16
CA GLY A 519 -0.12 -2.42 -8.81
C GLY A 519 -1.18 -1.37 -8.46
N GLU A 520 -1.51 -0.46 -9.38
CA GLU A 520 -2.60 0.51 -9.17
C GLU A 520 -3.99 -0.14 -8.97
N SER A 521 -4.25 -1.33 -9.52
CA SER A 521 -5.47 -2.10 -9.21
C SER A 521 -5.38 -2.82 -7.86
N ILE A 522 -4.22 -3.43 -7.58
CA ILE A 522 -3.95 -4.17 -6.34
C ILE A 522 -4.07 -3.25 -5.12
N MET A 523 -3.54 -2.01 -5.21
CA MET A 523 -3.66 -0.99 -4.17
C MET A 523 -5.11 -0.52 -3.95
N LYS A 524 -5.85 -0.24 -5.02
CA LYS A 524 -7.24 0.27 -4.91
C LYS A 524 -8.20 -0.76 -4.32
N PHE A 525 -7.92 -2.05 -4.52
CA PHE A 525 -8.74 -3.15 -4.00
C PHE A 525 -8.23 -3.71 -2.67
N VAL A 526 -6.96 -3.46 -2.33
CA VAL A 526 -6.26 -3.96 -1.12
C VAL A 526 -6.27 -5.50 -1.10
N LEU A 527 -5.73 -6.08 -2.19
CA LEU A 527 -5.95 -7.47 -2.58
C LEU A 527 -5.49 -8.51 -1.54
N ALA A 528 -4.29 -8.37 -0.96
CA ALA A 528 -3.79 -9.34 0.02
C ALA A 528 -4.68 -9.40 1.28
N LYS A 529 -5.12 -8.24 1.79
CA LYS A 529 -6.05 -8.17 2.92
C LYS A 529 -7.45 -8.68 2.54
N ASP A 530 -7.90 -8.49 1.31
CA ASP A 530 -9.18 -9.04 0.85
C ASP A 530 -9.18 -10.58 0.83
N ILE A 531 -8.11 -11.20 0.34
CA ILE A 531 -7.91 -12.65 0.38
C ILE A 531 -7.90 -13.16 1.83
N ILE A 532 -7.14 -12.52 2.72
CA ILE A 532 -7.09 -12.88 4.15
C ILE A 532 -8.46 -12.72 4.82
N ASN A 533 -9.20 -11.65 4.56
CA ASN A 533 -10.51 -11.45 5.18
C ASN A 533 -11.58 -12.39 4.62
N ARG A 534 -11.44 -12.94 3.41
CA ARG A 534 -12.28 -14.06 2.92
C ARG A 534 -12.00 -15.35 3.68
N ILE A 535 -10.73 -15.64 3.99
CA ILE A 535 -10.36 -16.77 4.85
C ILE A 535 -10.95 -16.57 6.26
N ALA A 536 -10.70 -15.39 6.86
CA ALA A 536 -11.11 -15.05 8.21
C ALA A 536 -12.63 -15.02 8.42
N PHE A 537 -13.37 -14.35 7.53
CA PHE A 537 -14.78 -14.00 7.76
C PHE A 537 -15.77 -14.85 6.96
N GLN A 538 -15.35 -15.47 5.85
CA GLN A 538 -16.20 -16.34 5.03
C GLN A 538 -15.81 -17.83 5.12
N GLY A 539 -14.75 -18.17 5.86
CA GLY A 539 -14.27 -19.55 5.99
C GLY A 539 -13.79 -20.16 4.67
N ALA A 540 -13.38 -19.32 3.71
CA ALA A 540 -12.82 -19.80 2.45
C ALA A 540 -11.41 -20.39 2.69
N ASN A 541 -11.07 -21.47 1.97
CA ASN A 541 -9.67 -21.94 1.94
C ASN A 541 -8.82 -21.04 1.05
N ALA A 542 -7.49 -21.15 1.18
CA ALA A 542 -6.51 -20.37 0.43
C ALA A 542 -6.83 -20.28 -1.08
N GLN A 543 -7.02 -21.41 -1.77
CA GLN A 543 -7.27 -21.44 -3.22
C GLN A 543 -8.53 -20.67 -3.61
N LYS A 544 -9.66 -20.91 -2.92
CA LYS A 544 -10.93 -20.24 -3.22
C LYS A 544 -10.84 -18.74 -2.94
N ALA A 545 -10.28 -18.35 -1.80
CA ALA A 545 -10.11 -16.94 -1.43
C ALA A 545 -9.26 -16.17 -2.44
N THR A 546 -8.14 -16.77 -2.87
CA THR A 546 -7.24 -16.21 -3.88
C THR A 546 -7.94 -16.02 -5.23
N GLU A 547 -8.66 -17.05 -5.69
CA GLU A 547 -9.36 -17.03 -6.98
C GLU A 547 -10.52 -16.02 -7.02
N GLU A 548 -11.38 -16.01 -5.99
CA GLU A 548 -12.53 -15.10 -5.94
C GLU A 548 -12.09 -13.63 -5.82
N SER A 549 -11.08 -13.34 -4.99
CA SER A 549 -10.62 -11.98 -4.77
C SER A 549 -9.94 -11.39 -6.02
N VAL A 550 -9.07 -12.14 -6.69
CA VAL A 550 -8.42 -11.69 -7.94
C VAL A 550 -9.45 -11.50 -9.07
N LYS A 551 -10.47 -12.38 -9.16
CA LYS A 551 -11.56 -12.22 -10.13
C LYS A 551 -12.40 -10.97 -9.86
N GLU A 552 -12.78 -10.73 -8.60
CA GLU A 552 -13.56 -9.54 -8.23
C GLU A 552 -12.74 -8.25 -8.42
N MET A 553 -11.44 -8.24 -8.07
CA MET A 553 -10.53 -7.13 -8.36
C MET A 553 -10.47 -6.82 -9.86
N THR A 554 -10.32 -7.85 -10.70
CA THR A 554 -10.26 -7.69 -12.17
C THR A 554 -11.58 -7.16 -12.73
N LYS A 555 -12.72 -7.65 -12.21
CA LYS A 555 -14.07 -7.18 -12.57
C LYS A 555 -14.32 -5.73 -12.17
N VAL A 556 -13.83 -5.29 -11.01
CA VAL A 556 -14.06 -3.93 -10.48
C VAL A 556 -13.12 -2.89 -11.07
N THR A 557 -11.83 -3.23 -11.21
CA THR A 557 -10.79 -2.27 -11.61
C THR A 557 -10.36 -2.37 -13.07
N GLY A 558 -10.72 -3.46 -13.76
CA GLY A 558 -10.26 -3.78 -15.11
C GLY A 558 -8.79 -4.25 -15.21
N GLY A 559 -8.02 -4.23 -14.12
CA GLY A 559 -6.61 -4.64 -14.11
C GLY A 559 -6.42 -6.12 -13.80
N THR A 560 -5.32 -6.69 -14.31
CA THR A 560 -4.90 -8.06 -14.02
C THR A 560 -4.01 -8.14 -12.77
N ALA A 561 -4.11 -9.26 -12.04
CA ALA A 561 -3.21 -9.59 -10.94
C ALA A 561 -3.05 -11.11 -10.80
N GLY A 562 -2.07 -11.52 -10.01
CA GLY A 562 -1.92 -12.85 -9.46
C GLY A 562 -1.50 -12.79 -8.00
N ALA A 563 -1.77 -13.87 -7.28
CA ALA A 563 -1.43 -14.00 -5.88
C ALA A 563 -1.08 -15.45 -5.53
N ILE A 564 -0.19 -15.57 -4.56
CA ILE A 564 0.09 -16.81 -3.85
C ILE A 564 -0.36 -16.66 -2.39
N THR A 565 -0.90 -17.74 -1.83
CA THR A 565 -1.50 -17.75 -0.51
C THR A 565 -1.17 -19.06 0.20
N ILE A 566 -0.85 -18.99 1.49
CA ILE A 566 -0.90 -20.15 2.40
C ILE A 566 -1.84 -19.76 3.53
N ASP A 567 -2.89 -20.56 3.78
CA ASP A 567 -3.74 -20.36 4.96
C ASP A 567 -3.16 -21.05 6.21
N LYS A 568 -3.68 -20.70 7.39
CA LYS A 568 -3.21 -21.26 8.68
C LYS A 568 -3.32 -22.78 8.80
N ASP A 569 -4.10 -23.43 7.93
CA ASP A 569 -4.25 -24.89 7.87
C ASP A 569 -3.34 -25.51 6.79
N GLY A 570 -2.39 -24.74 6.26
CA GLY A 570 -1.37 -25.20 5.31
C GLY A 570 -1.91 -25.52 3.92
N ASN A 571 -3.10 -25.03 3.56
CA ASN A 571 -3.59 -25.13 2.19
C ASN A 571 -2.90 -24.06 1.33
N VAL A 572 -2.51 -24.46 0.13
CA VAL A 572 -1.91 -23.58 -0.87
C VAL A 572 -3.00 -23.01 -1.78
N GLY A 573 -2.95 -21.70 -2.03
CA GLY A 573 -3.77 -20.99 -3.00
C GLY A 573 -2.91 -20.30 -4.04
N ILE A 574 -3.18 -20.54 -5.32
CA ILE A 574 -2.46 -19.94 -6.46
C ILE A 574 -3.49 -19.59 -7.52
N TYR A 575 -3.61 -18.30 -7.85
CA TYR A 575 -4.47 -17.86 -8.94
C TYR A 575 -3.98 -16.54 -9.54
N PHE A 576 -4.26 -16.34 -10.83
CA PHE A 576 -3.92 -15.12 -11.58
C PHE A 576 -4.92 -14.87 -12.72
N SER A 577 -5.29 -13.61 -12.95
CA SER A 577 -6.14 -13.20 -14.09
C SER A 577 -5.35 -12.79 -15.33
N SER A 578 -4.01 -12.71 -15.24
CA SER A 578 -3.10 -12.58 -16.37
C SER A 578 -3.05 -13.85 -17.23
N GLN A 579 -2.35 -13.79 -18.38
CA GLN A 579 -2.10 -14.97 -19.22
C GLN A 579 -1.21 -16.02 -18.51
N LYS A 580 -0.22 -15.55 -17.75
CA LYS A 580 0.76 -16.38 -17.03
C LYS A 580 1.08 -15.80 -15.65
N MET A 581 1.54 -16.66 -14.75
CA MET A 581 2.25 -16.28 -13.53
C MET A 581 3.20 -17.42 -13.19
N SER A 582 4.51 -17.17 -13.17
CA SER A 582 5.47 -18.20 -12.77
C SER A 582 5.44 -18.40 -11.25
N TRP A 583 5.32 -19.64 -10.79
CA TRP A 583 5.27 -19.99 -9.37
C TRP A 583 5.94 -21.33 -9.09
N ALA A 584 6.35 -21.54 -7.84
CA ALA A 584 6.75 -22.83 -7.31
C ALA A 584 6.42 -22.94 -5.81
N TYR A 585 6.20 -24.15 -5.30
CA TYR A 585 6.26 -24.40 -3.86
C TYR A 585 6.90 -25.74 -3.55
N GLN A 586 7.64 -25.80 -2.44
CA GLN A 586 8.15 -27.05 -1.88
C GLN A 586 7.36 -27.42 -0.62
N LYS A 587 6.94 -28.67 -0.56
CA LYS A 587 6.30 -29.30 0.61
C LYS A 587 6.94 -30.68 0.80
N GLY A 588 7.61 -30.89 1.92
CA GLY A 588 8.39 -32.11 2.14
C GLY A 588 9.52 -32.25 1.11
N ASP A 589 9.59 -33.42 0.48
CA ASP A 589 10.54 -33.76 -0.58
C ASP A 589 9.98 -33.49 -1.99
N ASP A 590 8.77 -32.93 -2.10
CA ASP A 590 8.08 -32.67 -3.36
C ASP A 590 8.10 -31.17 -3.71
N LEU A 591 8.56 -30.85 -4.91
CA LEU A 591 8.60 -29.51 -5.48
C LEU A 591 7.57 -29.42 -6.61
N PHE A 592 6.63 -28.50 -6.46
CA PHE A 592 5.58 -28.20 -7.43
C PHE A 592 5.87 -26.87 -8.12
N TYR A 593 5.61 -26.75 -9.42
CA TYR A 593 5.79 -25.50 -10.15
C TYR A 593 4.89 -25.38 -11.39
N GLY A 594 4.70 -24.15 -11.86
CA GLY A 594 3.92 -23.84 -13.05
C GLY A 594 4.14 -22.41 -13.54
N ILE A 595 3.57 -22.11 -14.71
CA ILE A 595 3.52 -20.75 -15.29
C ILE A 595 2.18 -20.45 -15.98
N ARG A 596 1.46 -21.48 -16.45
CA ARG A 596 0.16 -21.39 -17.12
C ARG A 596 -1.01 -21.81 -16.23
N HIS A 597 -2.21 -21.40 -16.63
CA HIS A 597 -3.47 -21.82 -16.01
C HIS A 597 -3.62 -23.34 -16.01
N GLY A 598 -3.96 -23.92 -14.85
CA GLY A 598 -4.16 -25.36 -14.68
C GLY A 598 -2.90 -26.23 -14.77
N GLU A 599 -1.73 -25.64 -14.97
CA GLU A 599 -0.45 -26.33 -14.93
C GLU A 599 -0.05 -26.59 -13.47
N SER A 600 0.42 -27.81 -13.16
CA SER A 600 1.05 -28.15 -11.88
C SER A 600 2.00 -29.31 -12.12
N ILE A 601 3.28 -28.99 -12.29
CA ILE A 601 4.35 -29.97 -12.54
C ILE A 601 4.98 -30.31 -11.20
N ALA A 602 5.15 -31.60 -10.90
CA ALA A 602 5.78 -32.08 -9.69
C ALA A 602 7.11 -32.79 -10.00
N GLU A 603 8.14 -32.51 -9.20
CA GLU A 603 9.41 -33.24 -9.19
C GLU A 603 9.88 -33.48 -7.75
N LYS A 604 10.81 -34.42 -7.55
CA LYS A 604 11.51 -34.53 -6.26
C LYS A 604 12.53 -33.39 -6.13
N ALA A 605 12.56 -32.80 -4.93
CA ALA A 605 13.33 -31.59 -4.61
C ALA A 605 14.84 -31.80 -4.68
#